data_AF-A0A352WSM3-F1
#
_entry.id   AF-A0A352WSM3-F1
#
_cell.length_a   1.000
_cell.length_b   1.000
_cell.length_c   1.000
_cell.angle_alpha   90.00
_cell.angle_beta   90.00
_cell.angle_gamma   90.00
#
_symmetry.space_group_name_H-M   'P 1'
#
loop_
_entity.id
_entity.type
_entity.pdbx_description
1 polymer ?
#
loop_
_entity_poly.entity_id
_entity_poly.type
_entity_poly.pdbx_seq_one_letter_code
_entity_poly.pdbx_strand_id
1 'polypeptide(L)'
;MKSKLFLSQLAAGEWHVKLASLYGDEKVSSAVTRYTDAVGAFEQRYGKDRDIAVFSVCGRSEISGNHTDHNHGKVIAASIELDIIAVASHNDNGTIRVLSRGFDEDTITPESKTKQYSSASLIAGVKEGFRKEGLLVGGFDAYTDSYVLKGSGLSSSAAYENMIGTILNH
;
A
#
# COMPACT_ATOMS: atom_id res chain seq x y z
N MET A 1 2.39 -15.89 0.79
CA MET A 1 3.28 -16.89 0.16
C MET A 1 4.73 -16.51 0.38
N LYS A 2 5.68 -17.46 0.34
CA LYS A 2 7.10 -17.16 0.51
C LYS A 2 7.63 -16.16 -0.54
N SER A 3 8.41 -15.16 -0.12
CA SER A 3 8.97 -14.14 -1.01
C SER A 3 9.84 -14.74 -2.11
N LYS A 4 10.64 -15.79 -1.80
CA LYS A 4 11.44 -16.50 -2.81
C LYS A 4 10.57 -17.18 -3.87
N LEU A 5 9.44 -17.78 -3.46
CA LEU A 5 8.49 -18.40 -4.40
C LEU A 5 7.86 -17.32 -5.28
N PHE A 6 7.40 -16.22 -4.70
CA PHE A 6 6.82 -15.10 -5.46
C PHE A 6 7.80 -14.56 -6.51
N LEU A 7 9.07 -14.33 -6.14
CA LEU A 7 10.12 -13.91 -7.08
C LEU A 7 10.34 -14.92 -8.21
N SER A 8 10.35 -16.22 -7.89
CA SER A 8 10.47 -17.29 -8.90
C SER A 8 9.31 -17.26 -9.89
N GLN A 9 8.08 -17.08 -9.41
CA GLN A 9 6.89 -17.00 -10.26
C GLN A 9 6.89 -15.74 -11.14
N LEU A 10 7.36 -14.60 -10.59
CA LEU A 10 7.53 -13.37 -11.34
C LEU A 10 8.52 -13.54 -12.49
N ALA A 11 9.68 -14.16 -12.21
CA ALA A 11 10.69 -14.44 -13.22
C ALA A 11 10.22 -15.46 -14.28
N ALA A 12 9.37 -16.41 -13.88
CA ALA A 12 8.75 -17.38 -14.79
C ALA A 12 7.58 -16.80 -15.62
N GLY A 13 7.19 -15.55 -15.38
CA GLY A 13 6.10 -14.89 -16.12
C GLY A 13 4.69 -15.30 -15.68
N GLU A 14 4.53 -16.01 -14.56
CA GLU A 14 3.22 -16.47 -14.08
C GLU A 14 2.28 -15.31 -13.75
N TRP A 15 2.83 -14.13 -13.48
CA TRP A 15 2.09 -12.91 -13.16
C TRP A 15 1.82 -12.01 -14.38
N HIS A 16 2.30 -12.37 -15.58
CA HIS A 16 2.21 -11.51 -16.78
C HIS A 16 0.78 -11.09 -17.09
N VAL A 17 -0.18 -12.02 -17.13
CA VAL A 17 -1.58 -11.70 -17.45
C VAL A 17 -2.16 -10.68 -16.46
N LYS A 18 -1.86 -10.84 -15.17
CA LYS A 18 -2.33 -9.91 -14.14
C LYS A 18 -1.65 -8.55 -14.25
N LEU A 19 -0.35 -8.50 -14.47
CA LEU A 19 0.39 -7.25 -14.64
C LEU A 19 -0.03 -6.51 -15.92
N ALA A 20 -0.27 -7.24 -17.02
CA ALA A 20 -0.79 -6.68 -18.26
C ALA A 20 -2.18 -6.06 -18.07
N SER A 21 -3.05 -6.72 -17.30
CA SER A 21 -4.38 -6.17 -16.98
C SER A 21 -4.34 -4.89 -16.14
N LEU A 22 -3.26 -4.68 -15.38
CA LEU A 22 -3.08 -3.50 -14.53
C LEU A 22 -2.39 -2.34 -15.26
N TYR A 23 -1.37 -2.65 -16.06
CA TYR A 23 -0.43 -1.64 -16.60
C TYR A 23 -0.33 -1.60 -18.12
N GLY A 24 -1.00 -2.52 -18.83
CA GLY A 24 -0.82 -2.72 -20.27
C GLY A 24 0.38 -3.63 -20.60
N ASP A 25 0.30 -4.33 -21.73
CA ASP A 25 1.31 -5.29 -22.19
C ASP A 25 2.70 -4.64 -22.32
N GLU A 26 2.74 -3.38 -22.76
CA GLU A 26 3.97 -2.62 -22.99
C GLU A 26 4.73 -2.28 -21.70
N LYS A 27 4.04 -2.29 -20.54
CA LYS A 27 4.64 -1.95 -19.25
C LYS A 27 4.93 -3.16 -18.38
N VAL A 28 4.55 -4.37 -18.79
CA VAL A 28 4.73 -5.59 -18.00
C VAL A 28 6.17 -5.77 -17.54
N SER A 29 7.16 -5.56 -18.43
CA SER A 29 8.58 -5.69 -18.05
C SER A 29 8.97 -4.70 -16.95
N SER A 30 8.50 -3.45 -17.01
CA SER A 30 8.78 -2.45 -15.98
C SER A 30 8.06 -2.77 -14.65
N ALA A 31 6.86 -3.34 -14.72
CA ALA A 31 6.13 -3.80 -13.56
C ALA A 31 6.87 -4.97 -12.88
N VAL A 32 7.32 -5.97 -13.65
CA VAL A 32 8.14 -7.09 -13.14
C VAL A 32 9.36 -6.57 -12.37
N THR A 33 10.09 -5.61 -12.93
CA THR A 33 11.21 -4.96 -12.24
C THR A 33 10.77 -4.27 -10.95
N ARG A 34 9.70 -3.46 -11.00
CA ARG A 34 9.18 -2.73 -9.83
C ARG A 34 8.81 -3.67 -8.67
N TYR A 35 8.09 -4.76 -8.96
CA TYR A 35 7.73 -5.74 -7.94
C TYR A 35 8.93 -6.53 -7.42
N THR A 36 9.89 -6.86 -8.28
CA THR A 36 11.15 -7.51 -7.88
C THR A 36 11.95 -6.62 -6.93
N ASP A 37 12.11 -5.34 -7.27
CA ASP A 37 12.81 -4.35 -6.44
C ASP A 37 12.10 -4.14 -5.11
N ALA A 38 10.76 -4.08 -5.12
CA ALA A 38 9.97 -3.92 -3.90
C ALA A 38 10.12 -5.10 -2.94
N VAL A 39 10.15 -6.34 -3.45
CA VAL A 39 10.41 -7.53 -2.62
C VAL A 39 11.86 -7.51 -2.13
N GLY A 40 12.83 -7.13 -2.97
CA GLY A 40 14.23 -7.02 -2.55
C GLY A 40 14.43 -6.00 -1.42
N ALA A 41 13.78 -4.83 -1.51
CA ALA A 41 13.82 -3.80 -0.48
C ALA A 41 13.11 -4.26 0.82
N PHE A 42 11.97 -4.93 0.69
CA PHE A 42 11.29 -5.57 1.83
C PHE A 42 12.22 -6.56 2.54
N GLU A 43 12.84 -7.48 1.79
CA GLU A 43 13.73 -8.49 2.35
C GLU A 43 14.97 -7.88 3.02
N GLN A 44 15.53 -6.82 2.42
CA GLN A 44 16.67 -6.09 2.98
C GLN A 44 16.32 -5.49 4.35
N ARG A 45 15.11 -4.95 4.50
CA ARG A 45 14.68 -4.26 5.72
C ARG A 45 14.15 -5.22 6.79
N TYR A 46 13.41 -6.26 6.39
CA TYR A 46 12.56 -7.06 7.28
C TYR A 46 12.90 -8.56 7.29
N GLY A 47 13.90 -9.00 6.53
CA GLY A 47 14.35 -10.39 6.47
C GLY A 47 13.86 -11.14 5.24
N LYS A 48 14.65 -12.13 4.81
CA LYS A 48 14.43 -12.94 3.60
C LYS A 48 13.41 -14.06 3.82
N ASP A 49 12.81 -14.52 2.72
CA ASP A 49 11.95 -15.72 2.66
C ASP A 49 10.80 -15.74 3.68
N ARG A 50 10.24 -14.56 3.94
CA ARG A 50 9.04 -14.40 4.75
C ARG A 50 7.79 -14.73 3.94
N ASP A 51 6.72 -15.10 4.64
CA ASP A 51 5.40 -15.16 4.03
C ASP A 51 4.90 -13.74 3.78
N ILE A 52 4.84 -13.37 2.51
CA ILE A 52 4.43 -12.05 2.04
C ILE A 52 3.07 -12.12 1.33
N ALA A 53 2.38 -10.98 1.35
CA ALA A 53 1.29 -10.65 0.46
C ALA A 53 1.68 -9.38 -0.31
N VAL A 54 1.16 -9.27 -1.54
CA VAL A 54 1.49 -8.18 -2.46
C VAL A 54 0.21 -7.47 -2.87
N PHE A 55 0.21 -6.15 -2.74
CA PHE A 55 -0.96 -5.30 -2.90
C PHE A 55 -0.70 -4.19 -3.92
N SER A 56 -1.78 -3.70 -4.53
CA SER A 56 -1.80 -2.48 -5.34
C SER A 56 -3.08 -1.71 -5.00
N VAL A 57 -2.94 -0.40 -4.74
CA VAL A 57 -4.05 0.52 -4.50
C VAL A 57 -3.85 1.76 -5.37
N CYS A 58 -4.82 2.03 -6.24
CA CYS A 58 -4.79 3.16 -7.15
C CYS A 58 -5.08 4.50 -6.44
N GLY A 59 -4.54 5.58 -7.00
CA GLY A 59 -5.08 6.92 -6.80
C GLY A 59 -6.42 7.09 -7.52
N ARG A 60 -6.99 8.29 -7.42
CA ARG A 60 -8.24 8.62 -8.11
C ARG A 60 -8.26 10.05 -8.62
N SER A 61 -8.98 10.26 -9.71
CA SER A 61 -9.30 11.58 -10.24
C SER A 61 -10.79 11.87 -10.06
N GLU A 62 -11.12 13.09 -9.64
CA GLU A 62 -12.48 13.60 -9.66
C GLU A 62 -12.78 14.14 -11.05
N ILE A 63 -13.79 13.57 -11.71
CA ILE A 63 -14.24 13.97 -13.04
C ILE A 63 -15.28 15.09 -12.91
N SER A 64 -16.16 15.00 -11.91
CA SER A 64 -17.19 16.01 -11.65
C SER A 64 -17.67 15.98 -10.20
N GLY A 65 -18.25 17.09 -9.73
CA GLY A 65 -18.77 17.23 -8.37
C GLY A 65 -17.73 17.63 -7.33
N ASN A 66 -16.67 18.35 -7.73
CA ASN A 66 -15.66 18.84 -6.79
C ASN A 66 -16.30 19.69 -5.69
N HIS A 67 -15.82 19.54 -4.46
CA HIS A 67 -16.32 20.25 -3.27
C HIS A 67 -17.81 20.02 -2.96
N THR A 68 -18.43 18.96 -3.48
CA THR A 68 -19.84 18.65 -3.18
C THR A 68 -20.02 17.54 -2.13
N ASP A 69 -19.03 16.68 -1.95
CA ASP A 69 -19.03 15.52 -1.05
C ASP A 69 -19.34 15.88 0.41
N HIS A 70 -18.64 16.88 0.96
CA HIS A 70 -18.84 17.37 2.32
C HIS A 70 -20.15 18.16 2.52
N ASN A 71 -20.88 18.42 1.43
CA ASN A 71 -22.20 19.04 1.42
C ASN A 71 -23.31 18.02 1.09
N HIS A 72 -23.04 16.71 1.21
CA HIS A 72 -23.95 15.62 0.85
C HIS A 72 -24.37 15.62 -0.64
N GLY A 73 -23.53 16.19 -1.51
CA GLY A 73 -23.71 16.18 -2.96
C GLY A 73 -23.29 14.85 -3.60
N LYS A 74 -23.23 14.84 -4.93
CA LYS A 74 -22.85 13.66 -5.72
C LYS A 74 -21.54 13.93 -6.46
N VAL A 75 -20.65 12.94 -6.46
CA VAL A 75 -19.35 13.00 -7.13
C VAL A 75 -19.29 11.93 -8.21
N ILE A 76 -18.61 12.25 -9.32
CA ILE A 76 -18.17 11.29 -10.31
C ILE A 76 -16.65 11.25 -10.24
N ALA A 77 -16.11 10.12 -9.82
CA ALA A 77 -14.68 9.89 -9.73
C ALA A 77 -14.32 8.55 -10.37
N ALA A 78 -13.08 8.45 -10.83
CA ALA A 78 -12.51 7.21 -11.37
C ALA A 78 -11.14 6.95 -10.76
N SER A 79 -10.83 5.68 -10.53
CA SER A 79 -9.47 5.25 -10.28
C SER A 79 -8.59 5.54 -11.49
N ILE A 80 -7.31 5.79 -11.23
CA ILE A 80 -6.30 5.97 -12.27
C ILE A 80 -5.28 4.84 -12.22
N GLU A 81 -4.47 4.71 -13.28
CA GLU A 81 -3.42 3.70 -13.38
C GLU A 81 -2.30 3.89 -12.33
N LEU A 82 -2.07 5.13 -11.88
CA LEU A 82 -1.05 5.42 -10.87
C LEU A 82 -1.46 4.82 -9.53
N ASP A 83 -0.58 4.01 -8.95
CA ASP A 83 -0.86 3.24 -7.75
C ASP A 83 0.28 3.32 -6.72
N ILE A 84 -0.07 2.88 -5.51
CA ILE A 84 0.87 2.47 -4.48
C ILE A 84 0.88 0.94 -4.51
N ILE A 85 2.06 0.34 -4.65
CA ILE A 85 2.23 -1.09 -4.41
C ILE A 85 2.78 -1.31 -3.02
N ALA A 86 2.45 -2.45 -2.41
CA ALA A 86 3.02 -2.87 -1.14
C ALA A 86 3.42 -4.35 -1.16
N VAL A 87 4.54 -4.64 -0.51
CA VAL A 87 4.91 -6.00 -0.07
C VAL A 87 4.79 -6.00 1.45
N ALA A 88 3.91 -6.83 2.00
CA ALA A 88 3.66 -6.85 3.44
C ALA A 88 3.69 -8.27 4.01
N SER A 89 4.03 -8.37 5.29
CA SER A 89 4.07 -9.62 6.06
C SER A 89 3.62 -9.36 7.49
N HIS A 90 2.80 -10.25 8.05
CA HIS A 90 2.44 -10.21 9.46
C HIS A 90 3.69 -10.23 10.35
N ASN A 91 3.62 -9.58 11.51
CA ASN A 91 4.62 -9.69 12.57
C ASN A 91 3.97 -9.97 13.93
N ASP A 92 4.74 -10.54 14.85
CA ASP A 92 4.23 -11.03 16.14
C ASP A 92 4.30 -9.96 17.25
N ASN A 93 4.67 -8.74 16.87
CA ASN A 93 5.09 -7.68 17.79
C ASN A 93 3.96 -6.66 18.05
N GLY A 94 2.78 -6.85 17.43
CA GLY A 94 1.65 -5.91 17.51
C GLY A 94 1.94 -4.51 16.97
N THR A 95 3.03 -4.36 16.21
CA THR A 95 3.56 -3.08 15.72
C THR A 95 3.36 -3.02 14.21
N ILE A 96 2.93 -1.87 13.70
CA ILE A 96 2.87 -1.62 12.26
C ILE A 96 4.13 -0.86 11.86
N ARG A 97 4.91 -1.40 10.92
CA ARG A 97 6.10 -0.75 10.36
C ARG A 97 5.95 -0.62 8.86
N VAL A 98 6.07 0.59 8.33
CA VAL A 98 5.91 0.87 6.90
C VAL A 98 7.09 1.68 6.41
N LEU A 99 7.90 1.09 5.53
CA LEU A 99 8.99 1.75 4.84
C LEU A 99 8.54 2.15 3.43
N SER A 100 8.41 3.44 3.17
CA SER A 100 8.14 3.95 1.82
C SER A 100 9.44 4.23 1.07
N ARG A 101 9.49 3.92 -0.22
CA ARG A 101 10.65 4.20 -1.08
C ARG A 101 11.07 5.68 -0.97
N GLY A 102 12.31 5.91 -0.54
CA GLY A 102 12.89 7.26 -0.41
C GLY A 102 12.48 8.03 0.85
N PHE A 103 11.84 7.38 1.83
CA PHE A 103 11.47 7.97 3.10
C PHE A 103 12.00 7.14 4.28
N ASP A 104 11.98 7.75 5.47
CA ASP A 104 12.19 7.02 6.72
C ASP A 104 11.01 6.10 7.03
N GLU A 105 11.25 5.05 7.82
CA GLU A 105 10.22 4.11 8.25
C GLU A 105 9.26 4.75 9.26
N ASP A 106 7.96 4.63 9.00
CA ASP A 106 6.90 4.93 9.96
C ASP A 106 6.64 3.70 10.85
N THR A 107 6.67 3.89 12.17
CA THR A 107 6.42 2.80 13.15
C THR A 107 5.29 3.17 14.11
N ILE A 108 4.29 2.30 14.24
CA ILE A 108 3.15 2.43 15.15
C ILE A 108 3.09 1.25 16.11
N THR A 109 3.54 1.48 17.33
CA THR A 109 3.38 0.59 18.48
C THR A 109 2.00 0.78 19.13
N PRO A 110 1.58 -0.11 20.04
CA PRO A 110 0.33 0.08 20.80
C PRO A 110 0.26 1.40 21.59
N GLU A 111 1.39 1.96 22.03
CA GLU A 111 1.49 3.17 22.85
C GLU A 111 1.82 4.44 22.05
N SER A 112 1.94 4.33 20.72
CA SER A 112 2.43 5.42 19.88
C SER A 112 1.53 6.65 19.93
N LYS A 113 2.14 7.82 20.15
CA LYS A 113 1.52 9.14 19.94
C LYS A 113 2.07 9.73 18.66
N THR A 114 1.23 9.87 17.64
CA THR A 114 1.65 10.34 16.32
C THR A 114 1.54 11.86 16.20
N LYS A 115 2.50 12.49 15.53
CA LYS A 115 2.40 13.91 15.14
C LYS A 115 1.25 14.09 14.14
N GLN A 116 0.42 15.12 14.33
CA GLN A 116 -0.63 15.44 13.35
C GLN A 116 -0.04 15.68 11.96
N TYR A 117 -0.80 15.30 10.93
CA TYR A 117 -0.45 15.46 9.51
C TYR A 117 0.83 14.72 9.09
N SER A 118 1.06 13.53 9.65
CA SER A 118 2.15 12.62 9.27
C SER A 118 1.62 11.30 8.69
N SER A 119 2.45 10.59 7.91
CA SER A 119 2.15 9.23 7.44
C SER A 119 1.85 8.30 8.62
N ALA A 120 2.67 8.35 9.68
CA ALA A 120 2.40 7.69 10.95
C ALA A 120 0.98 7.96 11.50
N SER A 121 0.50 9.21 11.47
CA SER A 121 -0.86 9.52 11.94
C SER A 121 -1.97 8.94 11.06
N LEU A 122 -1.74 8.78 9.75
CA LEU A 122 -2.67 8.08 8.85
C LEU A 122 -2.76 6.60 9.22
N ILE A 123 -1.61 5.94 9.42
CA ILE A 123 -1.56 4.53 9.85
C ILE A 123 -2.29 4.34 11.19
N ALA A 124 -2.01 5.20 12.17
CA ALA A 124 -2.65 5.14 13.48
C ALA A 124 -4.16 5.38 13.40
N GLY A 125 -4.61 6.32 12.55
CA GLY A 125 -6.02 6.61 12.32
C GLY A 125 -6.77 5.41 11.74
N VAL A 126 -6.23 4.77 10.71
CA VAL A 126 -6.82 3.56 10.10
C VAL A 126 -6.88 2.40 11.11
N LYS A 127 -5.77 2.15 11.82
CA LYS A 127 -5.71 1.13 12.89
C LYS A 127 -6.80 1.36 13.95
N GLU A 128 -6.96 2.61 14.40
CA GLU A 128 -7.97 2.96 15.40
C GLU A 128 -9.40 2.83 14.86
N GLY A 129 -9.62 3.14 13.59
CA GLY A 129 -10.90 2.90 12.91
C GLY A 129 -11.33 1.45 12.99
N PHE A 130 -10.44 0.51 12.64
CA PHE A 130 -10.72 -0.93 12.76
C PHE A 130 -11.02 -1.34 14.21
N ARG A 131 -10.27 -0.82 15.19
CA ARG A 131 -10.50 -1.12 16.61
C ARG A 131 -11.86 -0.62 17.10
N LYS A 132 -12.30 0.56 16.66
CA LYS A 132 -13.61 1.13 17.03
C LYS A 132 -14.78 0.31 16.48
N GLU A 133 -14.59 -0.34 15.33
CA GLU A 133 -15.55 -1.30 14.77
C GLU A 133 -15.48 -2.69 15.44
N GLY A 134 -14.65 -2.86 16.48
CA GLY A 134 -14.52 -4.13 17.21
C GLY A 134 -13.69 -5.19 16.49
N LEU A 135 -12.94 -4.81 15.44
CA LEU A 135 -12.09 -5.73 14.69
C LEU A 135 -10.76 -5.96 15.39
N LEU A 136 -10.24 -7.20 15.28
CA LEU A 136 -8.90 -7.54 15.74
C LEU A 136 -7.86 -6.99 14.77
N VAL A 137 -6.87 -6.27 15.29
CA VAL A 137 -5.82 -5.64 14.47
C VAL A 137 -4.46 -6.14 14.92
N GLY A 138 -3.78 -6.88 14.03
CA GLY A 138 -2.42 -7.36 14.23
C GLY A 138 -1.34 -6.34 13.87
N GLY A 139 -0.07 -6.76 13.99
CA GLY A 139 1.08 -6.00 13.49
C GLY A 139 1.49 -6.50 12.11
N PHE A 140 2.10 -5.63 11.32
CA PHE A 140 2.69 -6.01 10.04
C PHE A 140 3.90 -5.14 9.70
N ASP A 141 4.77 -5.70 8.86
CA ASP A 141 5.84 -4.98 8.19
C ASP A 141 5.46 -4.81 6.73
N ALA A 142 5.66 -3.62 6.18
CA ALA A 142 5.39 -3.35 4.77
C ALA A 142 6.46 -2.46 4.13
N TYR A 143 6.79 -2.77 2.88
CA TYR A 143 7.51 -1.87 2.00
C TYR A 143 6.55 -1.36 0.93
N THR A 144 6.56 -0.04 0.66
CA THR A 144 5.69 0.57 -0.35
C THR A 144 6.46 1.38 -1.40
N ASP A 145 6.04 1.28 -2.65
CA ASP A 145 6.51 2.13 -3.75
C ASP A 145 5.32 2.78 -4.47
N SER A 146 5.34 4.11 -4.61
CA SER A 146 4.21 4.92 -5.09
C SER A 146 4.53 5.65 -6.38
N TYR A 147 3.68 5.46 -7.38
CA TYR A 147 3.61 6.32 -8.56
C TYR A 147 2.51 7.39 -8.45
N VAL A 148 1.68 7.35 -7.40
CA VAL A 148 0.74 8.45 -7.10
C VAL A 148 1.53 9.67 -6.62
N LEU A 149 1.49 10.74 -7.41
CA LEU A 149 2.26 11.95 -7.14
C LEU A 149 1.75 12.67 -5.89
N LYS A 150 2.64 12.92 -4.92
CA LYS A 150 2.31 13.69 -3.71
C LYS A 150 1.91 15.12 -4.10
N GLY A 151 0.83 15.63 -3.50
CA GLY A 151 0.35 17.00 -3.72
C GLY A 151 -0.29 17.26 -5.09
N SER A 152 -0.48 16.23 -5.91
CA SER A 152 -1.05 16.36 -7.26
C SER A 152 -2.58 16.48 -7.34
N GLY A 153 -3.28 16.39 -6.19
CA GLY A 153 -4.74 16.26 -6.17
C GLY A 153 -5.27 14.87 -6.52
N LEU A 154 -4.40 13.89 -6.79
CA LEU A 154 -4.76 12.51 -7.17
C LEU A 154 -4.99 11.58 -5.95
N SER A 155 -5.28 12.15 -4.79
CA SER A 155 -5.57 11.41 -3.54
C SER A 155 -4.47 10.48 -3.03
N SER A 156 -3.20 10.91 -3.10
CA SER A 156 -2.08 10.15 -2.51
C SER A 156 -2.29 9.74 -1.03
N SER A 157 -2.89 10.59 -0.19
CA SER A 157 -3.17 10.25 1.21
C SER A 157 -4.25 9.17 1.35
N ALA A 158 -5.37 9.31 0.62
CA ALA A 158 -6.46 8.33 0.67
C ALA A 158 -6.04 6.98 0.07
N ALA A 159 -5.21 6.98 -0.98
CA ALA A 159 -4.62 5.75 -1.51
C ALA A 159 -3.70 5.08 -0.47
N TYR A 160 -2.93 5.85 0.28
CA TYR A 160 -2.08 5.34 1.35
C TYR A 160 -2.92 4.78 2.51
N GLU A 161 -3.93 5.51 2.99
CA GLU A 161 -4.87 5.03 4.02
C GLU A 161 -5.57 3.73 3.59
N ASN A 162 -6.03 3.68 2.33
CA ASN A 162 -6.68 2.51 1.76
C ASN A 162 -5.69 1.33 1.61
N MET A 163 -4.42 1.58 1.29
CA MET A 163 -3.37 0.55 1.32
C MET A 163 -3.21 -0.05 2.72
N ILE A 164 -3.10 0.78 3.76
CA ILE A 164 -3.01 0.31 5.14
C ILE A 164 -4.24 -0.50 5.53
N GLY A 165 -5.45 0.00 5.21
CA GLY A 165 -6.70 -0.70 5.47
C GLY A 165 -6.80 -2.04 4.74
N THR A 166 -6.34 -2.09 3.48
CA THR A 166 -6.31 -3.31 2.66
C THR A 166 -5.38 -4.37 3.27
N ILE A 167 -4.21 -3.96 3.76
CA ILE A 167 -3.27 -4.88 4.43
C ILE A 167 -3.87 -5.39 5.75
N LEU A 168 -4.50 -4.52 6.53
CA LEU A 168 -5.14 -4.91 7.80
C LEU A 168 -6.32 -5.86 7.63
N ASN A 169 -6.99 -5.81 6.48
CA ASN A 169 -8.16 -6.64 6.15
C ASN A 169 -7.81 -7.95 5.42
N HIS A 170 -6.52 -8.23 5.18
CA HIS A 170 -6.06 -9.42 4.45
C HIS A 170 -5.87 -10.63 5.38
#